data_AF-A0A8T0CE32-F1
#
_entry.id   AF-A0A8T0CE32-F1
#
_cell.length_a   1.000
_cell.length_b   1.000
_cell.length_c   1.000
_cell.angle_alpha   90.00
_cell.angle_beta   90.00
_cell.angle_gamma   90.00
#
_symmetry.space_group_name_H-M   'P 1'
#
loop_
_entity.id
_entity.type
_entity.pdbx_description
1 polymer ?
#
loop_
_entity_poly.entity_id
_entity_poly.type
_entity_poly.pdbx_seq_one_letter_code
_entity_poly.pdbx_strand_id
1 'polypeptide(L)'
;MRTLLPIAALLFSGSALASFEMSGKIIKLFASETGSIAVRLDKNYNDSAKQECPGFNGWAGNVSADPILKSTLLAAHASKTNVALSISGCTAGGAWVKIAAVYSD
;
A
#
# COMPACT_ATOMS: atom_id res chain seq x y z
N MET A 1 -48.63 -19.79 -24.11
CA MET A 1 -47.63 -19.80 -23.01
C MET A 1 -46.28 -19.56 -23.67
N ARG A 2 -45.71 -18.34 -23.75
CA ARG A 2 -45.35 -17.39 -22.67
C ARG A 2 -44.67 -18.21 -21.57
N THR A 3 -43.35 -18.23 -21.40
CA THR A 3 -42.42 -17.09 -21.36
C THR A 3 -40.98 -17.49 -21.74
N LEU A 4 -40.31 -16.62 -22.49
CA LEU A 4 -38.87 -16.52 -22.65
C LEU A 4 -38.20 -16.45 -21.27
N LEU A 5 -37.11 -17.20 -21.06
CA LEU A 5 -36.25 -17.13 -19.87
C LEU A 5 -35.08 -16.19 -20.21
N PRO A 6 -35.06 -14.91 -19.76
CA PRO A 6 -33.93 -14.05 -20.02
C PRO A 6 -32.89 -14.18 -18.90
N ILE A 7 -31.65 -14.43 -19.35
CA ILE A 7 -30.46 -13.69 -18.92
C ILE A 7 -30.09 -13.88 -17.44
N ALA A 8 -29.20 -14.84 -17.23
CA ALA A 8 -28.21 -14.82 -16.16
C ALA A 8 -27.39 -13.53 -16.25
N ALA A 9 -27.87 -12.46 -15.61
CA ALA A 9 -27.11 -11.24 -15.42
C ALA A 9 -26.05 -11.51 -14.35
N LEU A 10 -24.82 -11.79 -14.82
CA LEU A 10 -23.63 -11.81 -13.99
C LEU A 10 -23.53 -10.48 -13.23
N LEU A 11 -23.73 -10.54 -11.92
CA LEU A 11 -23.31 -9.50 -10.99
C LEU A 11 -21.78 -9.55 -10.87
N PHE A 12 -21.08 -9.00 -11.86
CA PHE A 12 -19.67 -8.63 -11.72
C PHE A 12 -19.63 -7.34 -10.88
N SER A 13 -19.74 -7.48 -9.56
CA SER A 13 -19.36 -6.40 -8.64
C SER A 13 -17.84 -6.30 -8.67
N GLY A 14 -17.31 -5.46 -9.57
CA GLY A 14 -15.90 -5.08 -9.55
C GLY A 14 -15.63 -4.29 -8.27
N SER A 15 -15.01 -4.94 -7.29
CA SER A 15 -14.46 -4.24 -6.13
C SER A 15 -13.36 -3.31 -6.64
N ALA A 16 -13.67 -2.03 -6.80
CA ALA A 16 -12.64 -1.02 -7.03
C ALA A 16 -11.71 -1.04 -5.82
N LEU A 17 -10.49 -1.54 -5.99
CA LEU A 17 -9.44 -1.39 -4.99
C LEU A 17 -9.16 0.10 -4.87
N ALA A 18 -9.68 0.73 -3.82
CA ALA A 18 -9.43 2.13 -3.54
C ALA A 18 -7.93 2.27 -3.24
N SER A 19 -7.20 2.94 -4.11
CA SER A 19 -5.85 3.39 -3.76
C SER A 19 -5.97 4.71 -3.02
N PHE A 20 -5.13 4.89 -2.01
CA PHE A 20 -5.01 6.16 -1.32
C PHE A 20 -3.56 6.60 -1.27
N GLU A 21 -3.37 7.91 -1.17
CA GLU A 21 -2.04 8.49 -1.07
C GLU A 21 -1.78 8.99 0.33
N MET A 22 -0.51 8.99 0.70
CA MET A 22 -0.06 9.55 1.96
C MET A 22 1.32 10.16 1.82
N SER A 23 1.54 11.29 2.48
CA SER A 23 2.82 12.00 2.38
C SER A 23 3.46 12.24 3.74
N GLY A 24 4.79 12.20 3.78
CA GLY A 24 5.58 12.45 4.98
C GLY A 24 7.05 12.10 4.80
N LYS A 25 7.84 12.28 5.85
CA LYS A 25 9.26 11.90 5.89
C LYS A 25 9.42 10.51 6.47
N ILE A 26 10.29 9.69 5.89
CA ILE A 26 10.58 8.35 6.42
C ILE A 26 11.43 8.47 7.68
N ILE A 27 10.84 8.15 8.84
CA ILE A 27 11.53 8.17 10.14
C ILE A 27 12.15 6.83 10.52
N LYS A 28 11.63 5.73 9.95
CA LYS A 28 12.19 4.39 10.10
C LYS A 28 12.06 3.63 8.79
N LEU A 29 13.13 2.92 8.45
CA LEU A 29 13.19 1.98 7.34
C LEU A 29 13.47 0.59 7.91
N PHE A 30 12.71 -0.41 7.44
CA PHE A 30 12.95 -1.82 7.66
C PHE A 30 13.29 -2.46 6.31
N ALA A 31 14.28 -3.35 6.29
CA ALA A 31 14.61 -4.18 5.15
C ALA A 31 15.02 -5.59 5.63
N SER A 32 14.73 -6.62 4.84
CA SER A 32 15.13 -8.00 5.12
C SER A 32 15.92 -8.62 3.96
N GLU A 33 16.71 -9.64 4.26
CA GLU A 33 17.43 -10.45 3.27
C GLU A 33 16.50 -11.14 2.27
N THR A 34 15.26 -11.44 2.69
CA THR A 34 14.21 -12.03 1.85
C THR A 34 13.58 -11.05 0.88
N GLY A 35 14.01 -9.77 0.90
CA GLY A 35 13.58 -8.75 -0.05
C GLY A 35 12.36 -7.96 0.38
N SER A 36 11.94 -8.04 1.65
CA SER A 36 10.91 -7.17 2.21
C SER A 36 11.49 -5.78 2.50
N ILE A 37 10.69 -4.74 2.29
CA ILE A 37 10.99 -3.38 2.73
C ILE A 37 9.74 -2.72 3.30
N ALA A 38 9.90 -1.94 4.37
CA ALA A 38 8.81 -1.18 4.97
C ALA A 38 9.29 0.15 5.57
N VAL A 39 8.41 1.13 5.65
CA VAL A 39 8.67 2.47 6.17
C VAL A 39 7.63 2.89 7.21
N ARG A 40 8.07 3.73 8.14
CA ARG A 40 7.18 4.56 8.96
C ARG A 40 7.41 6.01 8.60
N LEU A 41 6.32 6.75 8.38
CA LEU A 41 6.38 8.19 8.18
C LEU A 41 6.33 8.93 9.53
N ASP A 42 6.83 10.16 9.55
CA ASP A 42 6.74 11.11 10.67
C ASP A 42 5.29 11.48 11.01
N LYS A 43 4.42 11.46 10.02
CA LYS A 43 2.98 11.66 10.17
C LYS A 43 2.26 10.34 10.41
N ASN A 44 1.19 10.42 11.20
CA ASN A 44 0.28 9.29 11.35
C ASN A 44 -0.40 8.99 10.01
N TYR A 45 -0.53 7.69 9.73
CA TYR A 45 -1.35 7.21 8.63
C TYR A 45 -2.80 7.63 8.88
N ASN A 46 -3.51 8.04 7.81
CA ASN A 46 -4.93 8.37 7.90
C ASN A 46 -5.74 7.14 8.35
N ASP A 47 -6.98 7.35 8.81
CA ASP A 47 -7.83 6.24 9.23
C ASP A 47 -8.17 5.27 8.09
N SER A 48 -8.01 5.71 6.83
CA SER A 48 -8.11 4.84 5.64
C SER A 48 -7.14 3.65 5.70
N ALA A 49 -5.92 3.84 6.23
CA ALA A 49 -4.97 2.73 6.40
C ALA A 49 -5.47 1.64 7.36
N LYS A 50 -6.16 2.03 8.44
CA LYS A 50 -6.75 1.07 9.40
C LYS A 50 -7.99 0.40 8.83
N GLN A 51 -8.76 1.13 8.02
CA GLN A 51 -9.94 0.57 7.33
C GLN A 51 -9.54 -0.44 6.25
N GLU A 52 -8.50 -0.13 5.48
CA GLU A 52 -7.93 -1.04 4.46
C GLU A 52 -7.34 -2.29 5.12
N CYS A 53 -6.57 -2.10 6.20
CA CYS A 53 -5.83 -3.16 6.87
C CYS A 53 -6.17 -3.20 8.37
N PRO A 54 -7.12 -4.04 8.81
CA PRO A 54 -7.52 -4.14 10.22
C PRO A 54 -6.36 -4.47 11.18
N GLY A 55 -5.33 -5.18 10.69
CA GLY A 55 -4.12 -5.51 11.44
C GLY A 55 -3.01 -4.44 11.39
N PHE A 56 -3.30 -3.27 10.82
CA PHE A 56 -2.30 -2.24 10.54
C PHE A 56 -1.51 -1.83 11.79
N ASN A 57 -0.20 -2.01 11.75
CA ASN A 57 0.70 -1.76 12.88
C ASN A 57 1.60 -0.52 12.71
N GLY A 58 1.22 0.40 11.81
CA GLY A 58 1.94 1.65 11.58
C GLY A 58 2.99 1.59 10.47
N TRP A 59 3.08 0.49 9.71
CA TRP A 59 4.06 0.30 8.65
C TRP A 59 3.43 0.22 7.25
N ALA A 60 4.02 0.91 6.29
CA ALA A 60 3.77 0.69 4.87
C ALA A 60 4.91 -0.13 4.30
N GLY A 61 4.63 -1.15 3.51
CA GLY A 61 5.71 -1.94 2.95
C GLY A 61 5.32 -2.81 1.77
N ASN A 62 6.28 -3.61 1.33
CA ASN A 62 6.11 -4.63 0.32
C ASN A 62 7.08 -5.77 0.63
N VAL A 63 6.54 -6.99 0.76
CA VAL A 63 7.30 -8.18 1.15
C VAL A 63 8.23 -8.71 0.04
N SER A 64 7.98 -8.29 -1.20
CA SER A 64 8.76 -8.64 -2.40
C SER A 64 8.90 -7.42 -3.29
N ALA A 65 9.53 -6.36 -2.76
CA ALA A 65 9.66 -5.10 -3.47
C ALA A 65 10.68 -5.18 -4.61
N ASP A 66 10.35 -4.51 -5.71
CA ASP A 66 11.27 -4.24 -6.81
C ASP A 66 12.54 -3.51 -6.31
N PRO A 67 13.74 -3.82 -6.84
CA PRO A 67 14.98 -3.16 -6.44
C PRO A 67 14.95 -1.62 -6.56
N ILE A 68 14.27 -1.06 -7.56
CA ILE A 68 14.14 0.38 -7.73
C ILE A 68 13.30 0.97 -6.58
N LEU A 69 12.17 0.35 -6.24
CA LEU A 69 11.35 0.78 -5.10
C LEU A 69 12.16 0.75 -3.80
N LYS A 70 13.00 -0.28 -3.60
CA LYS A 70 13.89 -0.37 -2.43
C LYS A 70 14.89 0.79 -2.38
N SER A 71 15.58 1.03 -3.49
CA SER A 71 16.57 2.10 -3.61
C SER A 71 15.95 3.49 -3.42
N THR A 72 14.76 3.74 -3.97
CA THR A 72 14.07 5.02 -3.81
C THR A 72 13.68 5.27 -2.35
N LEU A 73 13.12 4.27 -1.66
CA LEU A 73 12.78 4.39 -0.23
C LEU A 73 14.02 4.59 0.65
N LEU A 74 15.13 3.90 0.33
CA LEU A 74 16.41 4.07 1.01
C LEU A 74 16.97 5.49 0.82
N ALA A 75 16.98 5.98 -0.43
CA ALA A 75 17.46 7.32 -0.76
C ALA A 75 16.63 8.40 -0.03
N ALA A 76 15.30 8.29 -0.08
CA ALA A 76 14.40 9.21 0.60
C ALA A 76 14.57 9.20 2.13
N HIS A 77 14.82 8.03 2.73
CA HIS A 77 15.11 7.94 4.17
C HIS A 77 16.43 8.64 4.51
N ALA A 78 17.49 8.41 3.72
CA ALA A 78 18.80 9.00 3.94
C ALA A 78 18.79 10.53 3.74
N SER A 79 18.09 11.02 2.72
CA SER A 79 18.00 12.45 2.41
C SER A 79 17.03 13.22 3.31
N LYS A 80 16.15 12.51 4.03
CA LYS A 80 15.05 13.10 4.82
C LYS A 80 14.11 13.96 3.96
N THR A 81 14.02 13.63 2.68
CA THR A 81 13.07 14.26 1.74
C THR A 81 11.65 13.80 2.09
N ASN A 82 10.67 14.64 1.75
CA ASN A 82 9.27 14.27 1.83
C ASN A 82 8.96 13.28 0.70
N VAL A 83 8.16 12.25 0.98
CA VAL A 83 7.69 11.30 -0.04
C VAL A 83 6.17 11.28 -0.07
N ALA A 84 5.61 10.90 -1.22
CA ALA A 84 4.23 10.46 -1.34
C ALA A 84 4.21 8.95 -1.64
N LEU A 85 3.52 8.17 -0.81
CA LEU A 85 3.31 6.75 -1.01
C LEU A 85 1.93 6.55 -1.61
N SER A 86 1.87 5.82 -2.72
CA SER A 86 0.62 5.25 -3.22
C SER A 86 0.41 3.89 -2.56
N ILE A 87 -0.73 3.73 -1.89
CA ILE A 87 -1.07 2.55 -1.11
C ILE A 87 -2.23 1.82 -1.78
N SER A 88 -2.13 0.49 -1.87
CA SER A 88 -3.21 -0.36 -2.40
C SER A 88 -3.19 -1.75 -1.76
N GLY A 89 -4.19 -2.04 -0.93
CA GLY A 89 -4.31 -3.29 -0.20
C GLY A 89 -3.33 -3.44 0.95
N CYS A 90 -3.23 -4.67 1.47
CA CYS A 90 -2.39 -5.03 2.60
C CYS A 90 -1.31 -6.03 2.21
N THR A 91 -0.26 -6.10 3.03
CA THR A 91 0.80 -7.11 2.91
C THR A 91 1.25 -7.57 4.31
N ALA A 92 2.23 -8.49 4.37
CA ALA A 92 2.75 -9.06 5.61
C ALA A 92 1.63 -9.57 6.55
N GLY A 93 0.71 -10.39 6.03
CA GLY A 93 -0.41 -10.93 6.81
C GLY A 93 -1.45 -9.89 7.23
N GLY A 94 -1.49 -8.72 6.58
CA GLY A 94 -2.41 -7.63 6.93
C GLY A 94 -1.82 -6.61 7.90
N ALA A 95 -0.59 -6.82 8.37
CA ALA A 95 0.07 -5.93 9.31
C ALA A 95 0.52 -4.61 8.67
N TRP A 96 0.86 -4.64 7.38
CA TRP A 96 1.35 -3.48 6.65
C TRP A 96 0.35 -3.06 5.58
N VAL A 97 0.18 -1.76 5.41
CA VAL A 97 -0.43 -1.25 4.18
C VAL A 97 0.57 -1.43 3.04
N LYS A 98 0.10 -1.87 1.87
CA LYS A 98 0.99 -2.24 0.77
C LYS A 98 1.37 -1.03 -0.07
N ILE A 99 2.67 -0.77 -0.19
CA ILE A 99 3.20 0.27 -1.09
C ILE A 99 3.11 -0.22 -2.52
N ALA A 100 2.33 0.48 -3.33
CA ALA A 100 2.22 0.30 -4.78
C ALA A 100 3.23 1.17 -5.53
N ALA A 101 3.44 2.41 -5.09
CA ALA A 101 4.43 3.32 -5.65
C ALA A 101 4.95 4.31 -4.61
N VAL A 102 6.10 4.93 -4.91
CA VAL A 102 6.68 6.03 -4.14
C VAL A 102 7.06 7.16 -5.09
N TYR A 103 6.73 8.39 -4.71
CA TYR A 103 7.16 9.62 -5.34
C TYR A 103 8.03 10.37 -4.33
N SER A 104 9.19 10.85 -4.76
CA SER A 104 10.09 11.69 -3.97
C SER A 104 10.31 13.00 -4.71
N ASP A 105 10.25 14.12 -3.98
CA ASP A 105 10.60 15.45 -4.50
C ASP A 105 12.10 15.60 -4.81
#